data_AF-A0A3S0F023-F1
#
_entry.id   AF-A0A3S0F023-F1
#
_cell.length_a   1.000
_cell.length_b   1.000
_cell.length_c   1.000
_cell.angle_alpha   90.00
_cell.angle_beta   90.00
_cell.angle_gamma   90.00
#
_symmetry.space_group_name_H-M   'P 1'
#
loop_
_entity.id
_entity.type
_entity.pdbx_description
1 polymer ?
#
loop_
_entity_poly.entity_id
_entity_poly.type
_entity_poly.pdbx_seq_one_letter_code
_entity_poly.pdbx_strand_id
1 'polypeptide(L)'
;MLADIIELRRADSARPRDEVRASVPVRVTMSVDRFWTDAGLDRAPVHASVRPMCLEPLYDVRLRYWRGLNIVLTGRQRQPVPGRRQAERLFDQVWWCRIVTDPSIPPISPADRRRRREAAGRAQRAGPAFMGGLLSWEEEKASRPDHS
;
A
#
# COMPACT_ATOMS: atom_id res chain seq x y z
N MET A 1 0.76 15.03 2.50
CA MET A 1 1.62 13.82 2.57
C MET A 1 1.07 12.74 1.65
N LEU A 2 1.89 11.82 1.15
CA LEU A 2 1.42 10.67 0.37
C LEU A 2 1.02 9.53 1.32
N ALA A 3 -0.10 8.86 1.05
CA ALA A 3 -0.63 7.79 1.88
C ALA A 3 -1.28 6.68 1.06
N ASP A 4 -1.12 5.45 1.53
CA ASP A 4 -1.85 4.27 1.06
C ASP A 4 -3.04 4.05 2.00
N ILE A 5 -4.26 3.98 1.47
CA ILE A 5 -5.50 3.90 2.24
C ILE A 5 -6.23 2.59 1.96
N ILE A 6 -6.74 1.95 3.02
CA ILE A 6 -7.71 0.87 2.95
C ILE A 6 -8.94 1.25 3.79
N GLU A 7 -10.11 1.23 3.18
CA GLU A 7 -11.39 1.34 3.87
C GLU A 7 -11.66 0.08 4.68
N LEU A 8 -12.03 0.20 5.96
CA LEU A 8 -12.26 -0.93 6.84
C LEU A 8 -13.75 -1.25 7.01
N ARG A 9 -14.65 -0.41 6.49
CA ARG A 9 -16.10 -0.61 6.56
C ARG A 9 -16.72 -0.51 5.17
N ARG A 10 -17.87 -1.17 5.03
CA ARG A 10 -18.76 -1.06 3.88
C ARG A 10 -20.14 -0.73 4.44
N ALA A 11 -20.63 0.48 4.13
CA ALA A 11 -21.81 1.05 4.76
C ALA A 11 -21.74 0.90 6.30
N ASP A 12 -22.80 0.35 6.91
CA ASP A 12 -22.90 0.16 8.36
C ASP A 12 -22.17 -1.09 8.90
N SER A 13 -21.42 -1.81 8.04
CA SER A 13 -20.77 -3.07 8.42
C SER A 13 -19.24 -2.99 8.39
N ALA A 14 -18.59 -3.65 9.35
CA ALA A 14 -17.15 -3.86 9.27
C ALA A 14 -16.83 -4.87 8.16
N ARG A 15 -15.78 -4.60 7.37
CA ARG A 15 -15.33 -5.54 6.35
C ARG A 15 -14.66 -6.76 7.01
N PRO A 16 -14.86 -7.98 6.49
CA PRO A 16 -14.15 -9.16 6.95
C PRO A 16 -12.63 -8.97 6.87
N ARG A 17 -11.90 -9.53 7.85
CA ARG A 17 -10.44 -9.37 7.96
C ARG A 17 -9.69 -9.83 6.72
N ASP A 18 -10.12 -10.93 6.11
CA ASP A 18 -9.45 -11.49 4.92
C ASP A 18 -9.66 -10.61 3.70
N GLU A 19 -10.85 -10.00 3.57
CA GLU A 19 -11.16 -9.02 2.52
C GLU A 19 -10.27 -7.77 2.66
N VAL A 20 -10.12 -7.24 3.88
CA VAL A 20 -9.24 -6.11 4.17
C VAL A 20 -7.79 -6.44 3.83
N ARG A 21 -7.32 -7.64 4.17
CA ARG A 21 -5.93 -8.09 3.89
C ARG A 21 -5.65 -8.31 2.41
N ALA A 22 -6.66 -8.72 1.65
CA ALA A 22 -6.58 -8.90 0.20
C ALA A 22 -6.72 -7.58 -0.57
N SER A 23 -7.16 -6.50 0.09
CA SER A 23 -7.37 -5.21 -0.56
C SER A 23 -6.05 -4.59 -1.01
N VAL A 24 -6.00 -4.14 -2.27
CA VAL A 24 -4.93 -3.26 -2.76
C VAL A 24 -5.20 -1.87 -2.18
N PRO A 25 -4.23 -1.26 -1.46
CA PRO A 25 -4.41 0.09 -0.96
C PRO A 25 -4.56 1.10 -2.10
N VAL A 26 -5.40 2.11 -1.88
CA VAL A 26 -5.54 3.24 -2.80
C VAL A 26 -4.53 4.31 -2.39
N ARG A 27 -3.67 4.70 -3.32
CA ARG A 27 -2.65 5.73 -3.07
C ARG A 27 -3.22 7.12 -3.32
N VAL A 28 -3.11 7.98 -2.32
CA VAL A 28 -3.60 9.36 -2.36
C VAL A 28 -2.61 10.33 -1.69
N THR A 29 -2.65 11.58 -2.11
CA THR A 29 -2.18 12.71 -1.33
C THR A 29 -3.21 13.03 -0.26
N MET A 30 -2.81 12.97 1.01
CA MET A 30 -3.63 13.25 2.17
C MET A 30 -3.11 14.49 2.91
N SER A 31 -4.00 15.43 3.27
CA SER A 31 -3.73 16.41 4.33
C SER A 31 -4.40 15.94 5.62
N VAL A 32 -3.76 16.19 6.76
CA VAL A 32 -4.31 15.88 8.09
C VAL A 32 -4.07 17.12 8.91
N ASP A 33 -5.08 17.97 8.97
CA ASP A 33 -5.01 19.26 9.62
C ASP A 33 -5.67 19.12 11.00
N ARG A 34 -4.93 19.37 12.07
CA ARG A 34 -5.48 19.40 13.43
C ARG A 34 -6.00 20.80 13.71
N PHE A 35 -7.31 20.93 13.94
CA PHE A 35 -7.87 22.20 14.37
C PHE A 35 -7.73 22.34 15.88
N TRP A 36 -7.06 23.40 16.32
CA TRP A 36 -7.01 23.75 17.72
C TRP A 36 -8.43 23.97 18.24
N THR A 37 -8.82 23.20 19.26
CA THR A 37 -10.07 23.40 19.99
C THR A 37 -9.75 23.48 21.47
N ASP A 38 -10.53 24.25 22.22
CA ASP A 38 -10.42 24.39 23.69
C ASP A 38 -10.50 23.04 24.44
N ALA A 39 -10.98 21.98 23.77
CA ALA A 39 -11.07 20.62 24.30
C ALA A 39 -9.72 19.86 24.42
N GLY A 40 -8.59 20.50 24.12
CA GLY A 40 -7.25 19.90 24.19
C GLY A 40 -6.85 19.08 22.95
N LEU A 41 -5.54 18.82 22.82
CA LEU A 41 -4.90 18.21 21.65
C LEU A 41 -5.46 16.83 21.26
N ASP A 42 -5.97 16.07 22.23
CA ASP A 42 -6.42 14.68 22.02
C ASP A 42 -7.82 14.57 21.39
N ARG A 43 -8.59 15.68 21.36
CA ARG A 43 -9.97 15.72 20.85
C ARG A 43 -10.17 16.67 19.67
N ALA A 44 -9.12 17.38 19.27
CA ALA A 44 -9.11 18.25 18.11
C ALA A 44 -9.62 17.50 16.86
N PRO A 45 -10.70 17.95 16.21
CA PRO A 45 -11.14 17.37 14.96
C PRO A 45 -10.00 17.47 13.95
N VAL A 46 -9.77 16.37 13.26
CA VAL A 46 -8.81 16.31 12.18
C VAL A 46 -9.60 16.52 10.90
N HIS A 47 -9.17 17.38 10.00
CA HIS A 47 -9.69 17.35 8.65
C HIS A 47 -8.76 16.49 7.81
N ALA A 48 -9.29 15.42 7.21
CA ALA A 48 -8.55 14.58 6.29
C ALA A 48 -9.09 14.77 4.88
N SER A 49 -8.35 15.49 4.05
CA SER A 49 -8.68 15.63 2.62
C SER A 49 -7.79 14.70 1.81
N VAL A 50 -8.35 14.08 0.75
CA VAL A 50 -7.62 13.17 -0.14
C VAL A 50 -7.69 13.62 -1.59
N ARG A 51 -6.58 13.54 -2.32
CA ARG A 51 -6.46 13.83 -3.76
C ARG A 51 -5.50 12.84 -4.45
N PRO A 52 -5.75 12.41 -5.70
CA PRO A 52 -6.98 12.61 -6.47
C PRO A 52 -8.19 11.92 -5.80
N MET A 53 -9.41 12.37 -6.09
CA MET A 53 -10.65 11.91 -5.47
C MET A 53 -11.08 10.52 -5.97
N CYS A 54 -10.17 9.54 -5.93
CA CYS A 54 -10.50 8.13 -6.21
C CYS A 54 -11.17 7.44 -5.01
N LEU A 55 -11.12 8.08 -3.84
CA LEU A 55 -11.93 7.75 -2.68
C LEU A 55 -12.87 8.91 -2.40
N GLU A 56 -14.11 8.60 -2.01
CA GLU A 56 -15.05 9.60 -1.55
C GLU A 56 -14.52 10.26 -0.25
N PRO A 57 -14.62 11.58 -0.08
CA PRO A 57 -14.08 12.26 1.10
C PRO A 57 -14.65 11.74 2.43
N LEU A 58 -13.80 11.73 3.45
CA LEU A 58 -14.22 11.47 4.82
C LEU A 58 -14.55 12.81 5.49
N TYR A 59 -15.78 12.95 5.97
CA TYR A 59 -16.30 14.10 6.71
C TYR A 59 -16.20 13.85 8.22
N ASP A 60 -16.26 14.91 9.03
CA ASP A 60 -16.23 14.85 10.51
C ASP A 60 -15.08 13.99 11.06
N VAL A 61 -13.89 14.11 10.45
CA VAL A 61 -12.80 13.16 10.67
C VAL A 61 -12.20 13.28 12.08
N ARG A 62 -11.89 12.13 12.65
CA ARG A 62 -11.22 11.98 13.94
C ARG A 62 -10.04 11.05 13.81
N LEU A 63 -8.94 11.42 14.46
CA LEU A 63 -7.79 10.56 14.61
C LEU A 63 -8.06 9.55 15.74
N ARG A 64 -8.18 8.26 15.40
CA ARG A 64 -8.39 7.21 16.40
C ARG A 64 -7.08 6.58 16.87
N TYR A 65 -6.07 6.54 16.01
CA TYR A 65 -4.78 5.93 16.30
C TYR A 65 -3.69 6.51 15.41
N TRP A 66 -2.50 6.70 15.97
CA TRP A 66 -1.28 7.02 15.23
C TRP A 66 -0.10 6.30 15.86
N ARG A 67 0.60 5.46 15.09
CA ARG A 67 1.90 4.90 15.50
C ARG A 67 2.83 4.72 14.30
N GLY A 68 3.99 5.37 14.37
CA GLY A 68 4.96 5.38 13.27
C GLY A 68 4.31 5.91 12.00
N LEU A 69 4.37 5.11 10.93
CA LEU A 69 3.78 5.44 9.62
C LEU A 69 2.30 5.05 9.49
N ASN A 70 1.67 4.50 10.52
CA ASN A 70 0.29 4.02 10.43
C ASN A 70 -0.65 4.93 11.20
N ILE A 71 -1.75 5.29 10.55
CA ILE A 71 -2.80 6.16 11.06
C ILE A 71 -4.14 5.43 10.89
N VAL A 72 -5.04 5.56 11.88
CA VAL A 72 -6.44 5.17 11.71
C VAL A 72 -7.31 6.41 11.87
N LEU A 73 -8.08 6.68 10.84
CA LEU A 73 -9.04 7.79 10.78
C LEU A 73 -10.46 7.23 10.84
N THR A 74 -11.35 7.93 11.52
CA THR A 74 -12.78 7.62 11.54
C THR A 74 -13.56 8.85 11.14
N GLY A 75 -14.66 8.69 10.43
CA GLY A 75 -15.52 9.80 10.04
C GLY A 75 -16.72 9.29 9.27
N ARG A 76 -17.33 10.14 8.46
CA ARG A 76 -18.50 9.82 7.65
C ARG A 76 -18.14 9.89 6.18
N GLN A 77 -18.64 8.96 5.38
CA GLN A 77 -18.40 8.94 3.94
C GLN A 77 -19.72 8.76 3.22
N ARG A 78 -19.92 9.43 2.09
CA ARG A 78 -21.08 9.16 1.22
C ARG A 78 -20.85 7.80 0.56
N GLN A 79 -21.83 6.92 0.63
CA GLN A 79 -21.79 5.66 -0.10
C GLN A 79 -23.16 5.36 -0.71
N PRO A 80 -23.20 4.59 -1.81
CA PRO A 80 -24.45 4.08 -2.35
C PRO A 80 -25.18 3.24 -1.31
N VAL A 81 -26.49 3.41 -1.21
CA VAL A 81 -27.33 2.60 -0.33
C VAL A 81 -27.51 1.21 -0.97
N PRO A 82 -27.12 0.12 -0.29
CA PRO A 82 -27.29 -1.24 -0.82
C PRO A 82 -28.75 -1.51 -1.21
N GLY A 83 -28.97 -2.00 -2.43
CA GLY A 83 -30.31 -2.33 -2.93
C GLY A 83 -31.15 -1.13 -3.40
N ARG A 84 -30.64 0.11 -3.35
CA ARG A 84 -31.34 1.28 -3.89
C ARG A 84 -30.50 1.95 -4.98
N ARG A 85 -31.03 1.96 -6.21
CA ARG A 85 -30.39 2.63 -7.35
C ARG A 85 -30.45 4.15 -7.13
N GLN A 86 -29.31 4.83 -7.28
CA GLN A 86 -29.15 6.30 -7.19
C GLN A 86 -29.35 6.95 -5.81
N ALA A 87 -29.54 6.18 -4.73
CA ALA A 87 -29.59 6.75 -3.39
C ALA A 87 -28.21 6.70 -2.73
N GLU A 88 -27.74 7.84 -2.23
CA GLU A 88 -26.54 7.95 -1.41
C GLU A 88 -26.91 8.31 0.04
N ARG A 89 -26.16 7.79 0.99
CA ARG A 89 -26.29 8.16 2.41
C ARG A 89 -24.90 8.30 3.02
N LEU A 90 -24.80 9.08 4.09
CA LEU A 90 -23.62 9.13 4.93
C LEU A 90 -23.56 7.90 5.84
N PHE A 91 -22.46 7.17 5.77
CA PHE A 91 -22.17 6.01 6.61
C PHE A 91 -20.91 6.25 7.44
N ASP A 92 -20.87 5.66 8.63
CA ASP A 92 -19.67 5.66 9.45
C ASP A 92 -18.58 4.81 8.80
N GLN A 93 -17.45 5.43 8.55
CA GLN A 93 -16.31 4.84 7.87
C GLN A 93 -15.05 4.91 8.73
N VAL A 94 -14.19 3.92 8.54
CA VAL A 94 -12.87 3.84 9.17
C VAL A 94 -11.84 3.59 8.09
N TRP A 95 -10.82 4.43 8.03
CA TRP A 95 -9.69 4.28 7.12
C TRP A 95 -8.46 3.85 7.89
N TRP A 96 -7.80 2.80 7.41
CA TRP A 96 -6.41 2.55 7.75
C TRP A 96 -5.53 3.23 6.71
N CYS A 97 -4.67 4.14 7.16
CA CYS A 97 -3.79 4.90 6.31
C CYS A 97 -2.34 4.57 6.67
N ARG A 98 -1.50 4.35 5.66
CA ARG A 98 -0.05 4.24 5.82
C ARG A 98 0.64 5.39 5.09
N ILE A 99 1.40 6.20 5.81
CA ILE A 99 2.26 7.24 5.24
C ILE A 99 3.29 6.57 4.33
N VAL A 100 3.40 7.07 3.10
CA VAL A 100 4.36 6.63 2.09
C VAL A 100 5.51 7.62 2.07
N THR A 101 6.71 7.13 2.38
CA THR A 101 7.95 7.93 2.40
C THR A 101 8.71 7.87 1.07
N ASP A 102 8.49 6.82 0.28
CA ASP A 102 9.10 6.63 -1.04
C ASP A 102 7.98 6.41 -2.08
N PRO A 103 7.70 7.41 -2.94
CA PRO A 103 6.65 7.34 -3.95
C PRO A 103 6.88 6.25 -5.02
N SER A 104 8.13 5.83 -5.24
CA SER A 104 8.49 4.86 -6.28
C SER A 104 8.00 3.44 -5.95
N ILE A 105 7.73 3.16 -4.67
CA ILE A 105 7.26 1.85 -4.22
C ILE A 105 5.75 1.75 -4.45
N PRO A 106 5.24 0.92 -5.37
CA PRO A 106 3.80 0.85 -5.64
C PRO A 106 3.01 0.35 -4.41
N PRO A 107 1.71 0.70 -4.30
CA PRO A 107 0.85 0.11 -3.28
C PRO A 107 0.74 -1.40 -3.54
N ILE A 108 1.06 -2.20 -2.53
CA ILE A 108 1.04 -3.66 -2.60
C ILE A 108 0.11 -4.13 -1.48
N SER A 109 -0.84 -5.03 -1.81
CA SER A 109 -1.70 -5.60 -0.77
C SER A 109 -0.85 -6.28 0.31
N PRO A 110 -1.29 -6.28 1.59
CA PRO A 110 -0.63 -7.05 2.64
C PRO A 110 -0.42 -8.54 2.27
N ALA A 111 -1.36 -9.12 1.51
CA ALA A 111 -1.27 -10.50 1.01
C ALA A 111 -0.15 -10.69 -0.04
N ASP A 112 0.01 -9.75 -0.97
CA ASP A 112 1.06 -9.79 -2.00
C ASP A 112 2.46 -9.56 -1.43
N ARG A 113 2.56 -8.90 -0.28
CA ARG A 113 3.83 -8.73 0.44
C ARG A 113 4.45 -10.07 0.85
N ARG A 114 3.61 -11.08 1.15
CA ARG A 114 4.07 -12.43 1.50
C ARG A 114 4.59 -13.16 0.26
N ARG A 115 3.87 -13.09 -0.87
CA ARG A 115 4.30 -13.64 -2.17
C ARG A 115 5.58 -12.99 -2.68
N ARG A 116 5.72 -11.66 -2.58
CA ARG A 116 6.95 -10.95 -3.00
C ARG A 116 8.14 -11.28 -2.10
N ARG A 117 7.95 -11.46 -0.79
CA ARG A 117 9.01 -11.96 0.11
C ARG A 117 9.44 -13.39 -0.25
N GLU A 118 8.48 -14.26 -0.55
CA GLU A 118 8.78 -15.63 -1.00
C GLU A 118 9.46 -15.65 -2.39
N ALA A 119 9.05 -14.78 -3.31
CA ALA A 119 9.67 -14.64 -4.63
C ALA A 119 11.09 -14.05 -4.55
N ALA A 120 11.30 -13.01 -3.73
CA ALA A 120 12.62 -12.44 -3.48
C ALA A 120 13.56 -13.43 -2.78
N GLY A 121 13.02 -14.23 -1.84
CA GLY A 121 13.77 -15.32 -1.20
C GLY A 121 14.13 -16.46 -2.15
N ARG A 122 13.29 -16.76 -3.15
CA ARG A 122 13.61 -17.73 -4.22
C ARG A 122 14.61 -17.17 -5.23
N ALA A 123 14.50 -15.90 -5.62
CA ALA A 123 15.46 -15.23 -6.50
C ALA A 123 16.86 -15.13 -5.87
N GLN A 124 16.95 -14.95 -4.55
CA GLN A 124 18.23 -15.00 -3.82
C GLN A 124 18.83 -16.41 -3.71
N ARG A 125 18.00 -17.47 -3.73
CA ARG A 125 18.48 -18.86 -3.82
C ARG A 125 18.84 -19.29 -5.24
N ALA A 126 18.41 -18.53 -6.25
CA ALA A 126 18.76 -18.70 -7.66
C ALA A 126 19.90 -17.75 -8.09
N GLY A 127 20.81 -17.42 -7.15
CA GLY A 127 22.10 -16.81 -7.49
C GLY A 127 22.87 -17.71 -8.48
N PRO A 128 23.74 -17.12 -9.31
CA PRO A 128 24.17 -17.71 -10.57
C PRO A 128 24.81 -19.07 -10.33
N ALA A 129 24.39 -20.06 -11.11
CA ALA A 129 25.17 -21.28 -11.24
C ALA A 129 26.59 -20.86 -11.64
N PHE A 130 27.51 -21.00 -10.69
CA PHE A 130 28.94 -21.05 -10.94
C PHE A 130 29.14 -22.11 -12.03
N MET A 131 29.32 -21.68 -13.28
CA MET A 131 29.87 -22.51 -14.36
C MET A 131 31.36 -22.67 -14.10
N GLY A 132 31.67 -23.45 -13.07
CA GLY A 132 33.00 -23.98 -12.80
C GLY A 132 33.13 -25.36 -13.44
N GLY A 133 33.83 -25.41 -14.58
CA GLY A 133 34.67 -26.53 -14.99
C GLY A 133 33.99 -27.77 -15.55
N LEU A 134 34.12 -27.97 -16.86
CA LEU A 134 35.01 -28.98 -17.47
C LEU A 134 34.62 -29.08 -18.96
N LEU A 135 35.61 -28.96 -19.86
CA LEU A 135 35.81 -29.84 -21.01
C LEU A 135 37.07 -29.41 -21.77
N SER A 136 38.08 -30.30 -21.72
CA SER A 136 39.01 -30.69 -22.81
C SER A 136 39.93 -29.60 -23.39
N TRP A 137 41.28 -29.60 -23.34
CA TRP A 137 42.29 -30.66 -23.44
C TRP A 137 41.98 -31.71 -24.51
N GLU A 138 41.81 -31.26 -25.77
CA GLU A 138 42.24 -31.93 -27.02
C GLU A 138 41.61 -31.21 -28.22
N GLU A 139 42.44 -30.49 -28.99
CA GLU A 139 42.34 -30.12 -30.42
C GLU A 139 43.27 -28.91 -30.63
N GLU A 140 44.57 -29.13 -30.80
CA GLU A 140 45.22 -29.53 -32.05
C GLU A 140 45.28 -28.40 -33.10
N LYS A 141 46.52 -27.90 -33.26
CA LYS A 141 47.18 -27.45 -34.50
C LYS A 141 46.31 -26.84 -35.61
N ALA A 142 46.40 -25.52 -35.73
CA ALA A 142 46.70 -24.77 -36.96
C ALA A 142 46.44 -23.29 -36.62
N SER A 143 47.42 -22.42 -36.46
CA SER A 143 48.23 -21.94 -37.57
C SER A 143 49.35 -21.08 -36.99
N ARG A 144 50.60 -21.50 -37.18
CA ARG A 144 51.67 -20.53 -37.43
C ARG A 144 51.48 -20.03 -38.87
N PRO A 145 51.76 -18.76 -39.14
CA PRO A 145 53.00 -18.53 -39.86
C PRO A 145 53.91 -17.54 -39.16
N ASP A 146 55.18 -17.69 -39.53
CA ASP A 146 56.36 -16.92 -39.13
C ASP A 146 56.16 -15.42 -39.16
N HIS A 147 56.85 -14.71 -38.27
CA HIS A 147 57.81 -13.69 -38.68
C HIS A 147 58.77 -13.34 -37.53
N SER A 148 60.06 -13.60 -37.82
CA SER A 148 61.29 -12.98 -37.29
C SER A 148 61.84 -13.47 -35.97
#